data_AF-A0A7S2E2P2-F1
#
_entry.id   AF-A0A7S2E2P2-F1
#
_cell.length_a   1.000
_cell.length_b   1.000
_cell.length_c   1.000
_cell.angle_alpha   90.00
_cell.angle_beta   90.00
_cell.angle_gamma   90.00
#
_symmetry.space_group_name_H-M   'P 1'
#
loop_
_entity.id
_entity.type
_entity.pdbx_description
1 polymer ?
#
loop_
_entity_poly.entity_id
_entity_poly.type
_entity_poly.pdbx_seq_one_letter_code
_entity_poly.pdbx_strand_id
1 'polypeptide(L)'
;WPTSRGFDTYFGFLGCCIDKFKHSKETVVDLHNGTNAASPEYYGIFGTYLWENTARDIVERHNVSQPLFLMVSFDAPHAVVKLPAGYNLTAEYRNATTGASYELRK
;
A
#
# COMPACT_ATOMS: atom_id res chain seq x y z
N TRP A 1 -6.47 -13.77 10.95
CA TRP A 1 -5.95 -13.42 9.62
C TRP A 1 -7.12 -13.18 8.67
N PRO A 2 -6.98 -12.27 7.69
CA PRO A 2 -7.96 -12.12 6.61
C PRO A 2 -8.25 -13.43 5.88
N THR A 3 -7.25 -14.33 5.81
CA THR A 3 -7.38 -15.70 5.30
C THR A 3 -8.32 -16.62 6.08
N SER A 4 -8.76 -16.21 7.27
CA SER A 4 -9.79 -16.91 8.08
C SER A 4 -11.07 -16.09 8.20
N ARG A 5 -11.29 -15.15 7.28
CA ARG A 5 -12.39 -14.18 7.26
C ARG A 5 -12.96 -13.98 5.84
N GLY A 6 -12.74 -14.93 4.93
CA GLY A 6 -13.34 -14.94 3.59
C GLY A 6 -12.44 -14.48 2.45
N PHE A 7 -11.15 -14.21 2.69
CA PHE A 7 -10.17 -13.96 1.64
C PHE A 7 -9.33 -15.22 1.38
N ASP A 8 -9.17 -15.64 0.13
CA ASP A 8 -8.31 -16.78 -0.21
C ASP A 8 -6.82 -16.45 0.02
N THR A 9 -6.43 -15.21 -0.32
CA THR A 9 -5.06 -14.71 -0.18
C THR A 9 -5.04 -13.38 0.55
N TYR A 10 -3.94 -13.10 1.24
CA TYR A 10 -3.73 -11.83 1.92
C TYR A 10 -2.27 -11.39 1.78
N PHE A 11 -2.07 -10.12 1.46
CA PHE A 11 -0.77 -9.49 1.49
C PHE A 11 -0.93 -8.06 2.01
N GLY A 12 -0.22 -7.71 3.08
CA GLY A 12 -0.35 -6.40 3.72
C GLY A 12 -0.06 -6.42 5.21
N PHE A 13 -0.49 -5.35 5.88
CA PHE A 13 -0.28 -5.15 7.32
C PHE A 13 -1.59 -5.18 8.10
N LEU A 14 -1.54 -5.68 9.33
CA LEU A 14 -2.75 -5.91 10.15
C LEU A 14 -3.10 -4.71 11.04
N GLY A 15 -2.08 -3.97 11.48
CA GLY A 15 -2.23 -2.79 12.32
C GLY A 15 -2.75 -1.58 11.56
N CYS A 16 -2.95 -0.49 12.28
CA CYS A 16 -3.05 0.83 11.68
C CYS A 16 -1.69 1.53 11.75
N CYS A 17 -1.47 2.50 10.86
CA CYS A 17 -0.37 3.46 10.94
C CYS A 17 1.02 2.82 10.92
N ILE A 18 1.38 2.22 9.79
CA ILE A 18 2.74 1.70 9.56
C ILE A 18 3.62 2.73 8.85
N ASP A 19 4.94 2.56 8.96
CA ASP A 19 5.88 3.29 8.13
C ASP A 19 5.73 2.90 6.65
N LYS A 20 5.64 3.90 5.77
CA LYS A 20 5.39 3.72 4.33
C LYS A 20 6.50 2.98 3.58
N PHE A 21 7.71 2.89 4.14
CA PHE A 21 8.86 2.24 3.49
C PHE A 21 9.38 1.05 4.29
N LYS A 22 9.28 1.10 5.62
CA LYS A 22 9.76 0.00 6.48
C LYS A 22 8.69 -1.05 6.75
N HIS A 23 7.41 -0.71 6.53
CA HIS A 23 6.25 -1.53 6.85
C HIS A 23 6.23 -2.02 8.30
N SER A 24 6.74 -1.18 9.20
CA SER A 24 6.81 -1.43 10.63
C SER A 24 5.96 -0.44 11.39
N LYS A 25 5.44 -0.89 12.54
CA LYS A 25 4.95 -0.01 13.59
C LYS A 25 6.03 0.06 14.66
N GLU A 26 6.59 1.24 14.85
CA GLU A 26 7.79 1.42 15.68
C GLU A 26 8.92 0.48 15.22
N THR A 27 9.38 -0.43 16.10
CA THR A 27 10.45 -1.40 15.83
C THR A 27 9.95 -2.76 15.32
N VAL A 28 8.63 -2.97 15.22
CA VAL A 28 8.03 -4.26 14.86
C VAL A 28 7.55 -4.21 13.41
N VAL A 29 8.11 -5.06 12.55
CA VAL A 29 7.64 -5.26 11.18
C VAL A 29 6.25 -5.89 11.21
N ASP A 30 5.30 -5.30 10.49
CA ASP A 30 3.91 -5.75 10.41
C ASP A 30 3.52 -6.01 8.96
N LEU A 31 4.43 -6.51 8.13
CA LEU A 31 4.12 -6.91 6.76
C LEU A 31 4.01 -8.43 6.65
N HIS A 32 2.93 -8.91 6.06
CA HIS A 32 2.60 -10.34 6.00
C HIS A 32 2.25 -10.79 4.59
N ASN A 33 2.60 -12.04 4.28
CA ASN A 33 2.14 -12.79 3.12
C ASN A 33 1.39 -14.04 3.61
N GLY A 34 0.07 -14.04 3.47
CA GLY A 34 -0.82 -14.99 4.11
C GLY A 34 -0.79 -14.86 5.62
N THR A 35 -0.36 -15.92 6.31
CA THR A 35 -0.20 -15.95 7.78
C THR A 35 1.25 -15.85 8.23
N ASN A 36 2.18 -15.65 7.28
CA ASN A 36 3.61 -15.58 7.52
C ASN A 36 4.09 -14.13 7.40
N ALA A 37 5.22 -13.82 8.04
CA ALA A 37 5.94 -12.58 7.78
C ALA A 37 6.33 -12.51 6.29
N ALA A 38 6.21 -11.33 5.69
CA ALA A 38 6.63 -11.09 4.31
C ALA A 38 8.16 -11.03 4.19
N SER A 39 8.64 -11.17 2.96
CA SER A 39 10.08 -11.12 2.67
C SER A 39 10.69 -9.76 3.06
N PRO A 40 11.91 -9.72 3.64
CA PRO A 40 12.64 -8.49 3.89
C PRO A 40 12.93 -7.65 2.63
N GLU A 41 12.83 -8.23 1.43
CA GLU A 41 13.04 -7.53 0.15
C GLU A 41 12.07 -6.38 -0.10
N TYR A 42 10.92 -6.35 0.58
CA TYR A 42 9.96 -5.26 0.48
C TYR A 42 10.38 -4.01 1.26
N TYR A 43 11.42 -4.10 2.10
CA TYR A 43 11.96 -2.96 2.84
C TYR A 43 12.50 -1.88 1.89
N GLY A 44 12.08 -0.64 2.12
CA GLY A 44 12.49 0.51 1.30
C GLY A 44 11.63 0.71 0.06
N ILE A 45 10.66 -0.17 -0.21
CA ILE A 45 9.67 0.02 -1.26
C ILE A 45 8.54 0.89 -0.69
N PHE A 46 8.11 1.88 -1.46
CA PHE A 46 6.99 2.72 -1.06
C PHE A 46 5.69 1.89 -1.03
N GLY A 47 5.00 1.90 0.10
CA GLY A 47 3.82 1.06 0.36
C GLY A 47 2.76 1.18 -0.72
N THR A 48 2.46 2.40 -1.20
CA THR A 48 1.49 2.59 -2.31
C THR A 48 1.87 1.77 -3.55
N TYR A 49 3.14 1.79 -3.95
CA TYR A 49 3.61 1.00 -5.10
C TYR A 49 3.61 -0.50 -4.80
N LEU A 50 3.90 -0.88 -3.56
CA LEU A 50 3.85 -2.28 -3.15
C LEU A 50 2.43 -2.85 -3.25
N TRP A 51 1.41 -2.13 -2.78
CA TRP A 51 0.00 -2.52 -2.89
C TRP A 51 -0.46 -2.55 -4.34
N GLU A 52 -0.09 -1.53 -5.11
CA GLU A 52 -0.39 -1.43 -6.55
C GLU A 52 0.19 -2.61 -7.33
N ASN A 53 1.50 -2.86 -7.21
CA ASN A 53 2.17 -3.93 -7.94
C ASN A 53 1.61 -5.30 -7.54
N THR A 54 1.34 -5.52 -6.26
CA THR A 54 0.71 -6.78 -5.80
C THR A 54 -0.68 -6.97 -6.41
N ALA A 55 -1.50 -5.91 -6.43
CA ALA A 55 -2.82 -5.95 -7.04
C ALA A 55 -2.74 -6.23 -8.54
N ARG A 56 -1.81 -5.56 -9.24
CA ARG A 56 -1.54 -5.80 -10.67
C ARG A 56 -1.13 -7.25 -10.92
N ASP A 57 -0.18 -7.77 -10.16
CA ASP A 57 0.30 -9.14 -10.30
C ASP A 57 -0.81 -10.17 -10.06
N ILE A 58 -1.76 -9.90 -9.15
CA ILE A 58 -2.93 -10.75 -8.93
C ILE A 58 -3.83 -10.74 -10.16
N VAL A 59 -4.16 -9.55 -10.69
CA VAL A 59 -5.01 -9.40 -11.87
C VAL A 59 -4.37 -10.03 -13.11
N GLU A 60 -3.08 -9.80 -13.33
CA GLU A 60 -2.33 -10.32 -14.48
C GLU A 60 -2.22 -11.85 -14.47
N ARG A 61 -2.16 -12.47 -13.28
CA ARG A 61 -2.09 -13.94 -13.12
C ARG A 61 -3.45 -14.62 -12.92
N HIS A 62 -4.54 -13.85 -12.86
CA HIS A 62 -5.86 -14.39 -12.53
C HIS A 62 -6.40 -15.27 -13.65
N ASN A 63 -6.99 -16.42 -13.29
CA ASN A 63 -7.71 -17.25 -14.24
C ASN A 63 -9.04 -16.59 -14.62
N VAL A 64 -9.09 -16.00 -15.82
CA VAL A 64 -10.25 -15.29 -16.35
C VAL A 64 -11.54 -16.13 -16.48
N SER A 65 -11.44 -17.46 -16.36
CA SER A 65 -12.62 -18.34 -16.33
C SER A 65 -13.38 -18.34 -15.00
N GLN A 66 -12.85 -17.67 -13.97
CA GLN A 66 -13.50 -17.50 -12.67
C GLN A 66 -13.65 -16.00 -12.36
N PRO A 67 -14.75 -15.55 -11.73
CA PRO A 67 -14.85 -14.16 -11.29
C PRO A 67 -13.81 -13.86 -10.19
N LEU A 68 -13.23 -12.66 -10.22
CA LEU A 68 -12.27 -12.19 -9.20
C LEU A 68 -12.95 -11.20 -8.25
N PHE A 69 -12.81 -11.44 -6.95
CA PHE A 69 -13.01 -10.41 -5.93
C PHE A 69 -11.65 -10.00 -5.36
N LEU A 70 -11.29 -8.73 -5.54
CA LEU A 70 -10.03 -8.17 -5.05
C LEU A 70 -10.30 -6.90 -4.24
N MET A 71 -9.86 -6.89 -2.98
CA MET A 71 -9.93 -5.71 -2.11
C MET A 71 -8.53 -5.13 -1.93
N VAL A 72 -8.30 -3.93 -2.48
CA VAL A 72 -7.04 -3.20 -2.32
C VAL A 72 -7.25 -2.05 -1.34
N SER A 73 -6.65 -2.15 -0.15
CA SER A 73 -6.81 -1.18 0.93
C SER A 73 -5.57 -0.31 1.07
N PHE A 74 -5.48 0.75 0.25
CA PHE A 74 -4.38 1.70 0.32
C PHE A 74 -4.38 2.44 1.67
N ASP A 75 -3.18 2.63 2.22
CA ASP A 75 -2.98 3.34 3.49
C ASP A 75 -2.60 4.82 3.27
N ALA A 76 -2.28 5.22 2.04
CA ALA A 76 -2.07 6.61 1.68
C ALA A 76 -3.41 7.36 1.56
N PRO A 77 -3.51 8.65 1.96
CA PRO A 77 -2.45 9.52 2.49
C PRO A 77 -2.44 9.58 4.03
N HIS A 78 -2.81 8.50 4.73
CA HIS A 78 -3.10 8.52 6.17
C HIS A 78 -2.02 9.23 7.01
N ALA A 79 -2.45 10.27 7.73
CA ALA A 79 -1.80 11.12 8.73
C ALA A 79 -0.43 11.76 8.40
N VAL A 80 0.54 11.01 7.84
CA VAL A 80 1.88 11.52 7.52
C VAL A 80 2.10 11.41 6.02
N VAL A 81 2.30 12.57 5.40
CA VAL A 81 2.70 12.64 3.98
C VAL A 81 4.16 12.23 3.89
N LYS A 82 4.41 10.94 3.61
CA LYS A 82 5.70 10.44 3.14
C LYS A 82 5.57 10.11 1.66
N LEU A 83 6.49 10.67 0.87
CA LEU A 83 6.54 10.48 -0.58
C LEU A 83 7.89 9.84 -0.95
N PRO A 84 7.95 9.07 -2.05
CA PRO A 84 9.21 8.67 -2.65
C PRO A 84 10.11 9.88 -2.92
N ALA A 85 11.43 9.69 -2.80
CA ALA A 85 12.39 10.74 -3.08
C ALA A 85 12.21 11.28 -4.50
N GLY A 86 12.17 12.61 -4.65
CA GLY A 86 11.98 13.28 -5.93
C GLY A 86 10.55 13.28 -6.48
N TYR A 87 9.59 12.57 -5.86
CA TYR A 87 8.19 12.57 -6.32
C TYR A 87 7.60 13.98 -6.32
N ASN A 88 7.96 14.80 -5.33
CA ASN A 88 7.58 16.22 -5.23
C ASN A 88 8.09 17.11 -6.39
N LEU A 89 9.06 16.64 -7.17
CA LEU A 89 9.62 17.36 -8.33
C LEU A 89 8.92 16.98 -9.65
N THR A 90 8.07 15.95 -9.63
CA THR A 90 7.38 15.46 -10.83
C THR A 90 6.29 16.42 -11.32
N ALA A 91 5.94 16.32 -12.60
CA ALA A 91 4.79 17.04 -13.16
C ALA A 91 3.47 16.55 -12.54
N GLU A 92 3.37 15.26 -12.24
CA GLU A 92 2.21 14.66 -11.61
C GLU A 92 1.94 15.26 -10.23
N TYR A 93 2.97 15.35 -9.37
CA TYR A 93 2.84 16.00 -8.07
C TYR A 93 2.42 17.47 -8.21
N ARG A 94 3.04 18.22 -9.13
CA ARG A 94 2.64 19.63 -9.37
C ARG A 94 1.18 19.73 -9.79
N ASN A 95 0.73 18.89 -10.71
CA ASN A 95 -0.67 18.87 -11.15
C ASN A 95 -1.62 18.49 -10.01
N ALA A 96 -1.30 17.44 -9.26
CA ALA A 96 -2.13 16.94 -8.15
C ALA A 96 -2.20 17.92 -6.96
N THR A 97 -1.21 18.81 -6.82
CA THR A 97 -1.15 19.82 -5.75
C THR A 97 -1.48 21.23 -6.23
N THR A 98 -1.80 21.41 -7.52
CA THR A 98 -2.19 22.72 -8.05
C THR A 98 -3.48 23.19 -7.36
N GLY A 99 -3.43 24.35 -6.72
CA GLY A 99 -4.56 24.87 -5.96
C GLY A 99 -4.77 24.20 -4.61
N ALA A 100 -3.94 23.24 -4.18
CA ALA A 100 -3.99 22.71 -2.83
C ALA A 100 -3.37 23.71 -1.85
N SER A 101 -4.19 24.36 -1.02
CA SER A 101 -3.73 25.24 0.05
C SER A 101 -4.38 24.87 1.38
N TYR A 102 -3.74 25.22 2.49
CA TYR A 102 -4.32 25.04 3.82
C TYR A 102 -5.62 25.84 3.98
N GLU A 103 -5.70 27.03 3.37
CA GLU A 103 -6.88 27.88 3.43
C GLU A 103 -8.09 27.29 2.70
N LEU A 104 -7.87 26.43 1.70
CA LEU A 104 -8.94 25.71 1.00
C LEU A 104 -9.36 24.40 1.68
N ARG A 105 -8.73 24.04 2.81
CA ARG A 105 -9.09 22.85 3.62
C ARG A 105 -10.08 23.15 4.75
N LYS A 106 -10.59 24.38 4.86
CA LYS A 106 -11.58 24.78 5.85
C LYS A 106 -12.99 24.80 5.26
#